data_AF-A0A497K7E1-F1
#
_entry.id   AF-A0A497K7E1-F1
#
_cell.length_a   1.000
_cell.length_b   1.000
_cell.length_c   1.000
_cell.angle_alpha   90.00
_cell.angle_beta   90.00
_cell.angle_gamma   90.00
#
_symmetry.space_group_name_H-M   'P 1'
#
loop_
_entity.id
_entity.type
_entity.pdbx_description
1 polymer ?
#
loop_
_entity_poly.entity_id
_entity_poly.type
_entity_poly.pdbx_seq_one_letter_code
_entity_poly.pdbx_strand_id
1 'polypeptide(L)'
;MSGGERFKSKVVHLILTGEAEQALNLLSRHYHVPTPELKVGLPKGHRNVIGCYVADKRIIYIVDRKCLYNLHLILHEFYHHLRSRGGKHRGTEKYADRFAEDYIQAYRRVLHDKKELVD
;
A
#
# COMPACT_ATOMS: atom_id res chain seq x y z
N MET A 1 21.04 0.71 7.49
CA MET A 1 19.57 0.87 7.35
C MET A 1 19.03 2.01 8.21
N SER A 2 18.38 2.99 7.58
CA SER A 2 17.70 4.10 8.27
C SER A 2 16.39 3.68 8.96
N GLY A 3 15.87 4.51 9.88
CA GLY A 3 14.57 4.26 10.51
C GLY A 3 13.39 4.22 9.53
N GLY A 4 13.42 5.07 8.49
CA GLY A 4 12.41 5.09 7.43
C GLY A 4 12.42 3.82 6.56
N GLU A 5 13.60 3.30 6.23
CA GLU A 5 13.71 2.04 5.47
C GLU A 5 13.22 0.83 6.26
N ARG A 6 13.49 0.77 7.58
CA ARG A 6 12.94 -0.26 8.47
C ARG A 6 11.41 -0.24 8.44
N PHE A 7 10.81 0.93 8.55
CA PHE A 7 9.36 1.08 8.53
C PHE A 7 8.76 0.61 7.20
N LYS A 8 9.28 1.11 6.07
CA LYS A 8 8.82 0.72 4.73
C LYS A 8 8.93 -0.79 4.49
N SER A 9 10.06 -1.37 4.89
CA SER A 9 10.32 -2.80 4.74
C SER A 9 9.37 -3.64 5.59
N LYS A 10 9.03 -3.19 6.80
CA LYS A 10 8.03 -3.86 7.64
C LYS A 10 6.64 -3.85 7.00
N VAL A 11 6.24 -2.73 6.41
CA VAL A 11 4.96 -2.64 5.67
C VAL A 11 4.93 -3.62 4.50
N VAL A 12 5.99 -3.65 3.69
CA VAL A 12 6.10 -4.59 2.56
C VAL A 12 6.05 -6.05 3.04
N HIS A 13 6.77 -6.37 4.11
CA HIS A 13 6.79 -7.71 4.68
C HIS A 13 5.38 -8.17 5.08
N LEU A 14 4.62 -7.32 5.78
CA LEU A 14 3.24 -7.63 6.19
C LEU A 14 2.33 -7.94 4.97
N ILE A 15 2.47 -7.20 3.87
CA ILE A 15 1.66 -7.47 2.66
C ILE A 15 2.06 -8.82 2.05
N LEU A 16 3.36 -9.12 1.97
CA LEU A 16 3.84 -10.40 1.43
C LEU A 16 3.43 -11.60 2.29
N THR A 17 3.30 -11.44 3.61
CA THR A 17 2.87 -12.49 4.54
C THR A 17 1.35 -12.61 4.66
N GLY A 18 0.58 -11.87 3.88
CA GLY A 18 -0.89 -11.95 3.87
C GLY A 18 -1.57 -11.09 4.95
N GLU A 19 -0.81 -10.21 5.62
CA GLU A 19 -1.27 -9.33 6.68
C GLU A 19 -1.54 -7.90 6.17
N ALA A 20 -2.13 -7.78 4.97
CA ALA A 20 -2.38 -6.50 4.31
C ALA A 20 -3.17 -5.50 5.18
N GLU A 21 -4.16 -5.96 5.94
CA GLU A 21 -4.91 -5.11 6.88
C GLU A 21 -4.02 -4.53 7.99
N GLN A 22 -3.06 -5.31 8.50
CA GLN A 22 -2.09 -4.81 9.47
C GLN A 22 -1.14 -3.81 8.84
N ALA A 23 -0.73 -4.03 7.59
CA ALA A 23 0.07 -3.08 6.82
C ALA A 23 -0.65 -1.74 6.66
N LEU A 24 -1.94 -1.75 6.33
CA LEU A 24 -2.78 -0.55 6.24
C LEU A 24 -2.93 0.14 7.60
N ASN A 25 -3.13 -0.60 8.68
CA ASN A 25 -3.16 -0.03 10.04
C ASN A 25 -1.84 0.65 10.41
N LEU A 26 -0.71 0.03 10.09
CA LEU A 26 0.61 0.57 10.36
C LEU A 26 0.88 1.86 9.55
N LEU A 27 0.51 1.87 8.26
CA LEU A 27 0.56 3.04 7.41
C LEU A 27 -0.33 4.17 7.94
N SER A 28 -1.56 3.84 8.31
CA SER A 28 -2.56 4.81 8.79
C SER A 28 -2.12 5.51 10.07
N ARG A 29 -1.53 4.75 11.01
CA ARG A 29 -0.90 5.31 12.21
C ARG A 29 0.27 6.24 11.87
N HIS A 30 1.14 5.83 10.94
CA HIS A 30 2.30 6.63 10.56
C HIS A 30 1.92 7.96 9.89
N TYR A 31 0.92 7.94 9.01
CA TYR A 31 0.45 9.13 8.29
C TYR A 31 -0.69 9.88 9.01
N HIS A 32 -1.09 9.44 10.20
CA HIS A 32 -2.17 10.04 11.01
C HIS A 32 -3.50 10.16 10.25
N VAL A 33 -3.85 9.12 9.50
CA VAL A 33 -5.13 9.00 8.78
C VAL A 33 -5.93 7.82 9.33
N PRO A 34 -7.28 7.83 9.22
CA PRO A 34 -8.08 6.66 9.60
C PRO A 34 -7.80 5.48 8.68
N THR A 35 -7.72 4.25 9.22
CA THR A 35 -7.47 3.06 8.39
C THR A 35 -8.59 2.83 7.37
N PRO A 36 -8.27 2.63 6.08
CA PRO A 36 -9.25 2.17 5.11
C PRO A 36 -9.54 0.68 5.27
N GLU A 37 -10.78 0.28 5.03
CA GLU A 37 -11.15 -1.14 4.99
C GLU A 37 -10.64 -1.81 3.71
N LEU A 38 -10.42 -3.12 3.74
CA LEU A 38 -10.16 -3.95 2.57
C LEU A 38 -11.38 -4.81 2.24
N LYS A 39 -11.82 -4.79 0.98
CA LYS A 39 -12.97 -5.59 0.56
C LYS A 39 -12.73 -6.29 -0.78
N VAL A 40 -13.04 -7.58 -0.82
CA VAL A 40 -13.02 -8.38 -2.06
C VAL A 40 -14.31 -8.15 -2.84
N GLY A 41 -14.17 -8.00 -4.15
CA GLY A 41 -15.24 -7.72 -5.11
C GLY A 41 -15.29 -6.24 -5.47
N LEU A 42 -15.21 -5.93 -6.77
CA LEU A 42 -15.20 -4.55 -7.25
C LEU A 42 -16.60 -3.91 -7.18
N PRO A 43 -16.69 -2.60 -6.90
CA PRO A 43 -17.95 -1.87 -6.99
C PRO A 43 -18.48 -1.85 -8.43
N LYS A 44 -19.81 -1.73 -8.57
CA LYS A 44 -20.47 -1.67 -9.89
C LYS A 44 -19.81 -0.61 -10.78
N GLY A 45 -19.54 -0.95 -12.03
CA GLY A 45 -18.91 -0.06 -13.02
C GLY A 45 -17.38 -0.13 -13.09
N HIS A 46 -16.70 -0.81 -12.16
CA HIS A 46 -15.25 -0.94 -12.16
C HIS A 46 -14.85 -2.30 -12.75
N ARG A 47 -14.84 -2.41 -14.09
CA ARG A 47 -14.71 -3.73 -14.78
C ARG A 47 -13.34 -4.05 -15.38
N ASN A 48 -12.36 -3.14 -15.31
CA ASN A 48 -11.03 -3.32 -15.93
C ASN A 48 -9.87 -2.94 -14.99
N VAL A 49 -10.09 -3.02 -13.68
CA VAL A 49 -9.07 -2.72 -12.67
C VAL A 49 -8.95 -3.90 -11.70
N ILE A 50 -7.78 -4.11 -11.12
CA ILE A 50 -7.58 -5.18 -10.12
C ILE A 50 -7.89 -4.70 -8.69
N GLY A 51 -8.04 -3.39 -8.50
CA GLY A 51 -8.56 -2.76 -7.29
C GLY A 51 -8.82 -1.27 -7.49
N CYS A 52 -9.47 -0.64 -6.51
CA CYS A 52 -9.67 0.80 -6.46
C CYS A 52 -10.00 1.27 -5.03
N TYR A 53 -9.51 2.44 -4.66
CA TYR A 53 -9.92 3.15 -3.46
C TYR A 53 -11.17 4.00 -3.73
N VAL A 54 -12.13 3.91 -2.81
CA VAL A 54 -13.40 4.62 -2.86
C VAL A 54 -13.50 5.54 -1.64
N ALA A 55 -13.38 6.86 -1.88
CA ALA A 55 -13.10 7.85 -0.84
C ALA A 55 -14.25 8.12 0.14
N ASP A 56 -15.49 8.13 -0.35
CA ASP A 56 -16.71 8.32 0.45
C ASP A 56 -16.93 7.16 1.42
N LYS A 57 -16.55 5.94 1.02
CA LYS A 57 -16.64 4.73 1.86
C LYS A 57 -15.38 4.45 2.66
N ARG A 58 -14.24 5.01 2.26
CA ARG A 58 -12.91 4.69 2.81
C ARG A 58 -12.59 3.19 2.69
N ILE A 59 -12.85 2.62 1.52
CA ILE A 59 -12.63 1.20 1.25
C ILE A 59 -11.68 1.07 0.07
N ILE A 60 -10.69 0.19 0.21
CA ILE A 60 -9.90 -0.36 -0.89
C ILE A 60 -10.60 -1.63 -1.35
N TYR A 61 -11.18 -1.59 -2.54
CA TYR A 61 -11.75 -2.75 -3.19
C TYR A 61 -10.69 -3.47 -4.01
N ILE A 62 -10.71 -4.79 -4.00
CA ILE A 62 -9.83 -5.64 -4.82
C ILE A 62 -10.66 -6.69 -5.55
N VAL A 63 -10.19 -7.14 -6.72
CA VAL A 63 -10.95 -8.07 -7.55
C VAL A 63 -11.05 -9.47 -6.93
N ASP A 64 -9.98 -9.96 -6.30
CA ASP A 64 -9.92 -11.26 -5.64
C ASP A 64 -8.95 -11.28 -4.45
N ARG A 65 -8.91 -12.39 -3.72
CA ARG A 65 -8.04 -12.55 -2.55
C ARG A 65 -6.54 -12.60 -2.88
N LYS A 66 -6.14 -12.98 -4.10
CA LYS A 66 -4.72 -13.00 -4.49
C LYS A 66 -4.15 -11.59 -4.56
N CYS A 67 -5.00 -10.61 -4.84
CA CYS A 67 -4.64 -9.20 -4.85
C CYS A 67 -4.26 -8.65 -3.46
N LEU A 68 -4.58 -9.34 -2.35
CA LEU A 68 -4.13 -8.96 -1.00
C LEU A 68 -2.60 -9.01 -0.85
N TYR A 69 -1.91 -9.80 -1.67
CA TYR A 69 -0.45 -9.92 -1.67
C TYR A 69 0.23 -8.95 -2.65
N ASN A 70 -0.55 -8.20 -3.43
CA ASN A 70 -0.02 -7.31 -4.45
C ASN A 70 0.48 -6.01 -3.82
N LEU A 71 1.80 -5.94 -3.60
CA LEU A 71 2.50 -4.79 -3.03
C LEU A 71 2.11 -3.47 -3.71
N HIS A 72 2.20 -3.45 -5.04
CA HIS A 72 1.98 -2.23 -5.80
C HIS A 72 0.54 -1.77 -5.62
N LEU A 73 -0.44 -2.66 -5.79
CA LEU A 73 -1.86 -2.34 -5.64
C LEU A 73 -2.18 -1.79 -4.24
N ILE A 74 -1.80 -2.51 -3.18
CA ILE A 74 -2.15 -2.11 -1.80
C ILE A 74 -1.55 -0.75 -1.44
N LEU A 75 -0.28 -0.51 -1.81
CA LEU A 75 0.40 0.76 -1.54
C LEU A 75 -0.15 1.90 -2.41
N HIS A 76 -0.43 1.62 -3.69
CA HIS A 76 -1.01 2.58 -4.63
C HIS A 76 -2.39 3.06 -4.16
N GLU A 77 -3.29 2.14 -3.80
CA GLU A 77 -4.62 2.52 -3.31
C GLU A 77 -4.58 3.20 -1.94
N PHE A 78 -3.63 2.82 -1.08
CA PHE A 78 -3.41 3.55 0.17
C PHE A 78 -2.92 5.00 -0.07
N TYR A 79 -2.12 5.25 -1.10
CA TYR A 79 -1.75 6.61 -1.46
C TYR A 79 -2.97 7.45 -1.88
N HIS A 80 -3.89 6.87 -2.65
CA HIS A 80 -5.16 7.54 -3.00
C HIS A 80 -5.99 7.85 -1.75
N HIS A 81 -6.00 6.94 -0.77
CA HIS A 81 -6.58 7.19 0.55
C HIS A 81 -5.94 8.39 1.26
N LEU A 82 -4.61 8.41 1.36
CA LEU A 82 -3.85 9.49 1.99
C LEU A 82 -4.13 10.85 1.34
N ARG A 83 -4.22 10.90 0.01
CA ARG A 83 -4.37 12.16 -0.74
C ARG A 83 -5.80 12.65 -0.89
N SER A 84 -6.80 11.76 -0.81
CA SER A 84 -8.22 12.15 -0.82
C SER A 84 -8.60 13.04 0.37
N ARG A 85 -7.80 13.03 1.45
CA ARG A 85 -7.94 13.87 2.64
C ARG A 85 -7.19 15.20 2.55
N GLY A 86 -6.31 15.40 1.56
CA GLY A 86 -5.30 16.46 1.53
C GLY A 86 -5.68 17.78 0.84
N GLY A 87 -6.95 17.95 0.43
CA GLY A 87 -7.56 19.25 0.08
C GLY A 87 -7.08 20.00 -1.17
N LYS A 88 -5.81 19.90 -1.61
CA LYS A 88 -5.27 20.74 -2.71
C LYS A 88 -4.78 19.98 -3.95
N HIS A 89 -4.43 18.71 -3.82
CA HIS A 89 -4.09 17.85 -4.96
C HIS A 89 -4.65 16.46 -4.70
N ARG A 90 -5.76 16.11 -5.39
CA ARG A 90 -6.24 14.72 -5.50
C ARG A 90 -5.04 13.91 -6.01
N GLY A 91 -4.68 12.84 -5.31
CA GLY A 91 -3.50 12.04 -5.67
C GLY A 91 -3.51 11.71 -7.17
N THR A 92 -2.35 11.84 -7.82
CA THR A 92 -2.23 11.43 -9.23
C THR A 92 -1.69 10.02 -9.29
N GLU A 93 -2.06 9.27 -10.32
CA GLU A 93 -1.54 7.92 -10.60
C GLU A 93 -0.01 7.86 -10.50
N LYS A 94 0.66 8.84 -11.13
CA LYS A 94 2.13 8.97 -11.10
C LYS A 94 2.71 9.03 -9.68
N TYR A 95 2.04 9.71 -8.75
CA TYR A 95 2.52 9.77 -7.37
C TYR A 95 2.16 8.52 -6.56
N ALA A 96 1.03 7.88 -6.87
CA ALA A 96 0.66 6.60 -6.28
C ALA A 96 1.67 5.50 -6.66
N ASP A 97 2.06 5.44 -7.93
CA ASP A 97 3.09 4.52 -8.43
C ASP A 97 4.44 4.76 -7.75
N ARG A 98 4.86 6.03 -7.66
CA ARG A 98 6.11 6.39 -6.97
C ARG A 98 6.08 6.04 -5.48
N PHE A 99 4.94 6.23 -4.84
CA PHE A 99 4.75 5.86 -3.44
C PHE A 99 4.92 4.34 -3.26
N ALA A 100 4.28 3.53 -4.11
CA ALA A 100 4.44 2.09 -4.07
C ALA A 100 5.89 1.65 -4.32
N GLU A 101 6.53 2.20 -5.35
CA GLU A 101 7.90 1.85 -5.74
C GLU A 101 8.90 2.19 -4.63
N ASP A 102 8.75 3.31 -3.95
CA ASP A 102 9.63 3.73 -2.85
C ASP A 102 9.64 2.70 -1.69
N TYR A 103 8.49 2.11 -1.35
CA TYR A 103 8.40 1.05 -0.35
C TYR A 103 9.03 -0.26 -0.84
N ILE A 104 8.73 -0.65 -2.08
CA ILE A 104 9.28 -1.87 -2.70
C ILE A 104 10.81 -1.79 -2.76
N GLN A 105 11.36 -0.64 -3.16
CA GLN A 105 12.80 -0.42 -3.23
C GLN A 105 13.47 -0.42 -1.86
N ALA A 106 12.82 0.15 -0.83
CA ALA A 106 13.32 0.05 0.54
C ALA A 106 13.43 -1.41 0.99
N TYR A 107 12.42 -2.24 0.70
CA TYR A 107 12.46 -3.66 1.03
C TYR A 107 13.56 -4.42 0.25
N ARG A 108 13.73 -4.13 -1.04
CA ARG A 108 14.79 -4.74 -1.88
C ARG A 108 16.19 -4.43 -1.34
N ARG A 109 16.45 -3.18 -0.92
CA ARG A 109 17.71 -2.80 -0.28
C ARG A 109 17.97 -3.62 0.99
N VAL A 110 16.96 -3.78 1.85
CA VAL A 110 17.09 -4.60 3.06
C VAL A 110 17.38 -6.07 2.76
N LEU A 111 16.78 -6.64 1.71
CA LEU A 111 17.08 -8.01 1.29
C LEU A 111 18.52 -8.14 0.77
N HIS A 112 19.00 -7.16 0.01
CA HIS A 112 20.37 -7.13 -0.49
C HIS A 112 21.37 -7.05 0.66
N ASP A 113 21.21 -6.07 1.56
CA ASP A 113 22.06 -5.88 2.73
C ASP A 113 22.11 -7.14 3.61
N LYS A 114 20.97 -7.84 3.77
CA LYS A 114 20.94 -9.11 4.52
C LYS A 114 21.73 -10.20 3.84
N LYS A 115 21.63 -10.32 2.51
CA LYS A 115 22.34 -11.34 1.74
C LYS A 115 23.86 -11.18 1.88
N GLU A 116 24.37 -9.94 1.80
CA GLU A 116 25.79 -9.62 2.01
C GLU A 116 26.29 -9.87 3.45
N LEU A 117 25.40 -10.06 4.43
CA LEU A 117 25.77 -10.40 5.81
C LEU A 117 25.80 -11.91 6.08
N VAL A 118 25.28 -12.73 5.17
CA VAL A 118 25.26 -14.21 5.30
C VAL A 118 26.20 -14.91 4.32
N ASP A 119 26.74 -14.17 3.35
CA ASP A 119 27.80 -14.58 2.42
C ASP A 119 29.18 -14.17 2.97
#